data_AF-A0A2Z2H866-F1
#
_entry.id   AF-A0A2Z2H866-F1
#
_cell.length_a   1.000
_cell.length_b   1.000
_cell.length_c   1.000
_cell.angle_alpha   90.00
_cell.angle_beta   90.00
_cell.angle_gamma   90.00
#
_symmetry.space_group_name_H-M   'P 1'
#
loop_
_entity.id
_entity.type
_entity.pdbx_description
1 polymer ?
#
loop_
_entity_poly.entity_id
_entity_poly.type
_entity_poly.pdbx_seq_one_letter_code
_entity_poly.pdbx_strand_id
1 'polypeptide(L)'
;MMRAVVDTNVLLVANRDHADISEECVIICIEALTNLRQAGITVIDDEWRILREYQNKLNPNRGQPGPGEVFLKHLLRHHNNAKHVAEVSVTVSAEDWFDEFPDQVLQHEFDPPDRKFIAVAAVDDGNPPILQAADCKWLNWWQPLATAGVHFRFVCPNDVERFYSQKFPSQSVPKFPPNE
;
A
#
# COMPACT_ATOMS: atom_id res chain seq x y z
N MET A 1 -3.53 -18.38 -2.72
CA MET A 1 -4.31 -17.23 -3.26
C MET A 1 -3.51 -15.98 -2.95
N MET A 2 -3.39 -15.02 -3.88
CA MET A 2 -2.58 -13.82 -3.66
C MET A 2 -3.24 -12.93 -2.59
N ARG A 3 -2.51 -12.58 -1.54
CA ARG A 3 -2.91 -11.60 -0.52
C ARG A 3 -2.05 -10.36 -0.67
N ALA A 4 -2.60 -9.18 -0.44
CA ALA A 4 -1.78 -7.98 -0.34
C ALA A 4 -2.43 -6.92 0.56
N VAL A 5 -1.58 -6.15 1.23
CA VAL A 5 -1.95 -4.82 1.71
C VAL A 5 -1.65 -3.86 0.57
N VAL A 6 -2.54 -2.90 0.32
CA VAL A 6 -2.38 -1.96 -0.80
C VAL A 6 -2.14 -0.58 -0.21
N ASP A 7 -1.15 0.15 -0.71
CA ASP A 7 -0.98 1.55 -0.33
C ASP A 7 -1.96 2.44 -1.10
N THR A 8 -2.35 3.56 -0.51
CA THR A 8 -3.21 4.57 -1.14
C THR A 8 -2.63 5.06 -2.46
N ASN A 9 -1.31 5.18 -2.59
CA ASN A 9 -0.66 5.65 -3.81
C ASN A 9 -0.94 4.74 -5.03
N VAL A 10 -1.20 3.44 -4.82
CA VAL A 10 -1.52 2.49 -5.90
C VAL A 10 -2.89 2.83 -6.48
N LEU A 11 -3.85 3.18 -5.62
CA LEU A 11 -5.20 3.58 -6.04
C LEU A 11 -5.16 4.92 -6.78
N LEU A 12 -4.39 5.89 -6.28
CA LEU A 12 -4.28 7.22 -6.89
C LEU A 12 -3.58 7.18 -8.25
N VAL A 13 -2.50 6.42 -8.36
CA VAL A 13 -1.79 6.22 -9.63
C VAL A 13 -2.68 5.52 -10.65
N ALA A 14 -3.44 4.50 -10.26
CA ALA A 14 -4.40 3.84 -11.16
C ALA A 14 -5.47 4.80 -11.70
N ASN A 15 -5.75 5.88 -10.97
CA ASN A 15 -6.65 6.96 -11.37
C ASN A 15 -5.99 8.07 -12.18
N ARG A 16 -4.68 7.97 -12.47
CA ARG A 16 -3.86 9.06 -13.03
C ARG A 16 -3.82 10.31 -12.14
N ASP A 17 -4.04 10.14 -10.84
CA ASP A 17 -3.98 11.20 -9.83
C ASP A 17 -2.57 11.27 -9.20
N HIS A 18 -1.56 11.32 -10.06
CA HIS A 18 -0.17 11.53 -9.68
C HIS A 18 0.54 12.25 -10.82
N ALA A 19 1.10 13.43 -10.54
CA ALA A 19 1.83 14.20 -11.55
C ALA A 19 3.05 13.42 -12.07
N ASP A 20 3.36 13.63 -13.35
CA ASP A 20 4.53 13.09 -14.05
C ASP A 20 4.66 11.56 -14.09
N ILE A 21 3.66 10.79 -13.62
CA ILE A 21 3.71 9.33 -13.62
C ILE A 21 3.70 8.75 -15.05
N SER A 22 4.44 7.67 -15.28
CA SER A 22 4.44 7.00 -16.58
C SER A 22 3.10 6.29 -16.86
N GLU A 23 2.74 6.17 -18.14
CA GLU A 23 1.57 5.38 -18.54
C GLU A 23 1.72 3.89 -18.18
N GLU A 24 2.95 3.38 -18.23
CA GLU A 24 3.29 2.02 -17.82
C GLU A 24 2.91 1.78 -16.36
N CYS A 25 3.28 2.69 -15.45
CA CYS A 25 2.94 2.55 -14.04
C CYS A 25 1.42 2.65 -13.78
N VAL A 26 0.71 3.51 -14.51
CA VAL A 26 -0.76 3.56 -14.45
C VAL A 26 -1.36 2.21 -14.83
N ILE A 27 -0.91 1.62 -15.94
CA ILE A 27 -1.39 0.30 -16.42
C ILE A 27 -1.11 -0.78 -15.37
N ILE A 28 0.11 -0.86 -14.84
CA ILE A 28 0.48 -1.87 -13.85
C ILE A 28 -0.35 -1.72 -12.57
N CYS A 29 -0.61 -0.49 -12.10
CA CYS A 29 -1.48 -0.26 -10.94
C CYS A 29 -2.91 -0.74 -11.21
N ILE A 30 -3.47 -0.43 -12.39
CA ILE A 30 -4.81 -0.91 -12.79
C ILE A 30 -4.86 -2.44 -12.79
N GLU A 31 -3.84 -3.09 -13.35
CA GLU A 31 -3.74 -4.55 -13.39
C GLU A 31 -3.62 -5.15 -11.97
N ALA A 32 -2.78 -4.58 -11.11
CA ALA A 32 -2.62 -5.04 -9.73
C ALA A 32 -3.94 -5.00 -8.95
N LEU A 33 -4.66 -3.86 -9.00
CA LEU A 33 -5.97 -3.71 -8.36
C LEU A 33 -7.01 -4.66 -8.96
N THR A 34 -6.98 -4.86 -10.28
CA THR A 34 -7.92 -5.76 -10.98
C THR A 34 -7.69 -7.22 -10.59
N ASN A 35 -6.44 -7.66 -10.52
CA ASN A 35 -6.06 -9.01 -10.14
C ASN A 35 -6.43 -9.31 -8.68
N LEU A 36 -6.16 -8.38 -7.74
CA LEU A 36 -6.61 -8.53 -6.36
C LEU A 36 -8.14 -8.65 -6.27
N ARG A 37 -8.87 -7.78 -6.97
CA ARG A 37 -10.33 -7.78 -6.96
C ARG A 37 -10.94 -9.10 -7.49
N GLN A 38 -10.33 -9.69 -8.51
CA GLN A 38 -10.88 -10.86 -9.21
C GLN A 38 -10.45 -12.18 -8.58
N ALA A 39 -9.21 -12.28 -8.11
CA ALA A 39 -8.57 -13.55 -7.75
C ALA A 39 -7.70 -13.48 -6.48
N GLY A 40 -7.67 -12.34 -5.77
CA GLY A 40 -6.89 -12.14 -4.57
C GLY A 40 -7.73 -11.78 -3.34
N ILE A 41 -7.02 -11.53 -2.25
CA ILE A 41 -7.58 -11.04 -0.99
C ILE A 41 -6.85 -9.77 -0.61
N THR A 42 -7.58 -8.70 -0.34
CA THR A 42 -7.02 -7.46 0.23
C THR A 42 -7.04 -7.55 1.74
N VAL A 43 -5.91 -7.27 2.38
CA VAL A 43 -5.83 -7.25 3.86
C VAL A 43 -5.99 -5.81 4.35
N ILE A 44 -6.88 -5.59 5.31
CA ILE A 44 -7.18 -4.28 5.92
C ILE A 44 -7.30 -4.41 7.44
N ASP A 45 -7.30 -3.30 8.16
CA ASP A 45 -7.64 -3.29 9.58
C ASP A 45 -9.16 -3.38 9.82
N ASP A 46 -9.55 -4.06 10.88
CA ASP A 46 -10.94 -4.26 11.30
C ASP A 46 -11.65 -2.99 11.81
N GLU A 47 -10.90 -1.94 12.17
CA GLU A 47 -11.47 -0.65 12.53
C GLU A 47 -11.47 0.37 11.37
N TRP A 48 -11.23 -0.04 10.12
CA TRP A 48 -11.37 0.77 8.90
C TRP A 48 -10.41 1.97 8.75
N ARG A 49 -9.24 1.98 9.37
CA ARG A 49 -8.22 3.03 9.18
C ARG A 49 -7.75 3.12 7.73
N ILE A 50 -7.46 1.99 7.09
CA ILE A 50 -7.06 1.94 5.67
C ILE A 50 -8.21 2.36 4.76
N LEU A 51 -9.43 1.88 5.01
CA LEU A 51 -10.59 2.27 4.21
C LEU A 51 -10.91 3.76 4.34
N ARG A 52 -10.78 4.34 5.55
CA ARG A 52 -10.94 5.79 5.75
C ARG A 52 -9.87 6.61 5.03
N GLU A 53 -8.61 6.16 5.03
CA GLU A 53 -7.55 6.78 4.24
C GLU A 53 -7.95 6.84 2.76
N TYR A 54 -8.42 5.73 2.19
CA TYR A 54 -8.90 5.70 0.82
C TYR A 54 -10.10 6.62 0.60
N GLN A 55 -11.10 6.61 1.49
CA GLN A 55 -12.29 7.49 1.39
C GLN A 55 -11.95 8.97 1.50
N ASN A 56 -10.86 9.32 2.17
CA ASN A 56 -10.38 10.70 2.27
C ASN A 56 -9.74 11.19 0.96
N LYS A 57 -9.16 10.28 0.16
CA LYS A 57 -8.50 10.62 -1.11
C LYS A 57 -9.35 10.35 -2.35
N LEU A 58 -10.26 9.37 -2.27
CA LEU A 58 -11.09 8.91 -3.38
C LEU A 58 -12.57 9.08 -3.05
N ASN A 59 -13.39 9.42 -4.05
CA ASN A 59 -14.83 9.52 -3.89
C ASN A 59 -15.57 8.58 -4.86
N PRO A 60 -15.88 7.33 -4.43
CA PRO A 60 -16.50 6.33 -5.31
C PRO A 60 -17.96 6.63 -5.69
N ASN A 61 -18.54 7.68 -5.14
CA ASN A 61 -19.92 8.12 -5.39
C ASN A 61 -20.00 9.37 -6.28
N ARG A 62 -18.87 9.95 -6.67
CA ARG A 62 -18.84 11.15 -7.52
C ARG A 62 -18.54 10.79 -8.97
N GLY A 63 -19.52 10.99 -9.84
CA GLY A 63 -19.34 10.82 -11.29
C GLY A 63 -19.05 9.38 -11.72
N GLN A 64 -18.30 9.22 -12.81
CA GLN A 64 -17.85 7.91 -13.27
C GLN A 64 -16.61 7.49 -12.47
N PRO A 65 -16.67 6.36 -11.73
CA PRO A 65 -15.56 5.91 -10.91
C PRO A 65 -14.36 5.49 -11.77
N GLY A 66 -13.16 5.93 -11.39
CA GLY A 66 -11.91 5.42 -11.93
C GLY A 66 -11.53 4.05 -11.35
N PRO A 67 -10.43 3.44 -11.80
CA PRO A 67 -9.97 2.14 -11.31
C PRO A 67 -9.79 2.07 -9.79
N GLY A 68 -9.24 3.11 -9.16
CA GLY A 68 -9.08 3.23 -7.71
C GLY A 68 -10.42 3.27 -6.98
N GLU A 69 -11.40 4.06 -7.47
CA GLU A 69 -12.75 4.07 -6.89
C GLU A 69 -13.46 2.73 -7.05
N VAL A 70 -13.30 2.06 -8.20
CA VAL A 70 -13.87 0.73 -8.43
C VAL A 70 -13.30 -0.27 -7.43
N PHE A 71 -12.00 -0.21 -7.15
CA PHE A 71 -11.36 -1.05 -6.13
C PHE A 71 -11.87 -0.73 -4.73
N LEU A 72 -11.88 0.54 -4.30
CA LEU A 72 -12.43 0.96 -3.01
C LEU A 72 -13.88 0.51 -2.84
N LYS A 73 -14.72 0.69 -3.86
CA LYS A 73 -16.12 0.26 -3.85
C LYS A 73 -16.26 -1.25 -3.71
N HIS A 74 -15.35 -2.03 -4.28
CA HIS A 74 -15.32 -3.47 -4.08
C HIS A 74 -15.00 -3.81 -2.63
N LEU A 75 -13.97 -3.20 -2.02
CA LEU A 75 -13.63 -3.44 -0.61
C LEU A 75 -14.81 -3.11 0.31
N LEU A 76 -15.43 -1.93 0.15
CA LEU A 76 -16.58 -1.51 0.96
C LEU A 76 -17.76 -2.50 0.88
N ARG A 77 -17.99 -3.09 -0.30
CA ARG A 77 -19.07 -4.08 -0.52
C ARG A 77 -18.74 -5.47 0.02
N HIS A 78 -17.47 -5.82 0.12
CA HIS A 78 -17.00 -7.18 0.39
C HIS A 78 -16.16 -7.31 1.66
N HIS A 79 -16.09 -6.28 2.52
CA HIS A 79 -15.32 -6.31 3.77
C HIS A 79 -15.69 -7.51 4.68
N ASN A 80 -16.97 -7.86 4.75
CA ASN A 80 -17.45 -9.06 5.46
C ASN A 80 -17.33 -10.38 4.67
N ASN A 81 -16.61 -10.42 3.55
CA ASN A 81 -16.43 -11.61 2.72
C ASN A 81 -14.95 -12.00 2.64
N ALA A 82 -14.58 -13.00 3.45
CA ALA A 82 -13.23 -13.56 3.57
C ALA A 82 -12.61 -14.07 2.25
N LYS A 83 -13.40 -14.23 1.17
CA LYS A 83 -12.89 -14.57 -0.17
C LYS A 83 -12.27 -13.38 -0.91
N HIS A 84 -12.53 -12.15 -0.45
CA HIS A 84 -12.09 -10.91 -1.11
C HIS A 84 -11.35 -9.98 -0.16
N VAL A 85 -11.74 -9.94 1.11
CA VAL A 85 -11.15 -9.08 2.12
C VAL A 85 -10.84 -9.89 3.36
N ALA A 86 -9.65 -9.72 3.91
CA ALA A 86 -9.32 -10.18 5.25
C ALA A 86 -9.14 -8.97 6.16
N GLU A 87 -9.87 -8.98 7.27
CA GLU A 87 -9.73 -7.97 8.32
C GLU A 87 -8.82 -8.54 9.40
N VAL A 88 -7.85 -7.75 9.85
CA VAL A 88 -6.96 -8.06 10.98
C VAL A 88 -7.09 -7.00 12.05
N SER A 89 -6.94 -7.40 13.30
CA SER A 89 -6.93 -6.47 14.43
C SER A 89 -5.53 -5.92 14.65
N VAL A 90 -5.41 -4.60 14.79
CA VAL A 90 -4.17 -3.91 15.15
C VAL A 90 -4.40 -3.04 16.39
N THR A 91 -3.47 -3.07 17.33
CA THR A 91 -3.56 -2.36 18.59
C THR A 91 -2.95 -0.97 18.45
N VAL A 92 -3.74 0.06 18.78
CA VAL A 92 -3.29 1.46 18.70
C VAL A 92 -3.02 2.02 20.08
N SER A 93 -1.74 2.26 20.39
CA SER A 93 -1.30 2.80 21.68
C SER A 93 -1.27 4.33 21.71
N ALA A 94 -1.18 4.99 20.56
CA ALA A 94 -1.30 6.44 20.38
C ALA A 94 -1.69 6.76 18.94
N GLU A 95 -1.99 8.03 18.63
CA GLU A 95 -2.28 8.45 17.24
C GLU A 95 -1.16 8.02 16.29
N ASP A 96 -1.52 7.27 15.24
CA ASP A 96 -0.58 6.66 14.29
C ASP A 96 0.55 5.83 14.95
N TRP A 97 0.27 5.21 16.10
CA TRP A 97 1.20 4.32 16.80
C TRP A 97 0.58 2.95 17.02
N PHE A 98 1.26 1.92 16.52
CA PHE A 98 0.77 0.55 16.46
C PHE A 98 1.76 -0.39 17.14
N ASP A 99 1.25 -1.23 18.05
CA ASP A 99 2.08 -2.18 18.80
C ASP A 99 2.66 -3.27 17.88
N GLU A 100 1.94 -3.60 16.81
CA GLU A 100 2.34 -4.62 15.84
C GLU A 100 3.26 -4.07 14.73
N PHE A 101 3.68 -2.81 14.82
CA PHE A 101 4.77 -2.33 13.98
C PHE A 101 6.08 -3.01 14.42
N PRO A 102 6.79 -3.73 13.53
CA PRO A 102 7.78 -4.72 13.94
C PRO A 102 9.13 -4.13 14.38
N ASP A 103 9.37 -2.84 14.10
CA ASP A 103 10.56 -2.10 14.54
C ASP A 103 10.16 -0.75 15.15
N GLN A 104 10.15 -0.69 16.48
CA GLN A 104 9.73 0.49 17.24
C GLN A 104 10.69 1.68 17.07
N VAL A 105 11.97 1.44 16.78
CA VAL A 105 12.94 2.51 16.49
C VAL A 105 12.62 3.11 15.13
N LEU A 106 12.44 2.26 14.11
CA LEU A 106 12.08 2.71 12.78
C LEU A 106 10.70 3.38 12.74
N GLN A 107 9.75 2.95 13.58
CA GLN A 107 8.43 3.57 13.66
C GLN A 107 8.52 5.07 13.95
N HIS A 108 9.47 5.50 14.79
CA HIS A 108 9.71 6.94 15.05
C HIS A 108 10.16 7.72 13.81
N GLU A 109 10.89 7.09 12.91
CA GLU A 109 11.43 7.71 11.68
C GLU A 109 10.50 7.56 10.47
N PHE A 110 9.49 6.68 10.58
CA PHE A 110 8.52 6.37 9.54
C PHE A 110 7.38 7.41 9.47
N ASP A 111 6.83 7.62 8.28
CA ASP A 111 5.72 8.56 8.04
C ASP A 111 4.49 8.12 8.87
N PRO A 112 3.97 8.94 9.81
CA PRO A 112 2.91 8.51 10.72
C PRO A 112 1.68 7.91 10.04
N PRO A 113 1.08 8.53 9.00
CA PRO A 113 -0.11 7.99 8.36
C PRO A 113 0.12 6.62 7.72
N ASP A 114 1.35 6.29 7.33
CA ASP A 114 1.67 5.07 6.59
C ASP A 114 1.95 3.86 7.51
N ARG A 115 2.15 4.10 8.81
CA ARG A 115 2.46 3.04 9.80
C ARG A 115 1.37 1.97 9.88
N LYS A 116 0.11 2.34 9.60
CA LYS A 116 -1.02 1.40 9.57
C LYS A 116 -0.84 0.29 8.53
N PHE A 117 -0.25 0.58 7.38
CA PHE A 117 -0.03 -0.44 6.35
C PHE A 117 1.01 -1.46 6.80
N ILE A 118 2.06 -1.01 7.52
CA ILE A 118 3.06 -1.89 8.12
C ILE A 118 2.43 -2.80 9.18
N ALA A 119 1.69 -2.21 10.12
CA ALA A 119 1.07 -2.97 11.21
C ALA A 119 0.09 -4.03 10.68
N VAL A 120 -0.75 -3.67 9.71
CA VAL A 120 -1.70 -4.61 9.09
C VAL A 120 -0.97 -5.75 8.36
N ALA A 121 0.12 -5.46 7.64
CA ALA A 121 0.90 -6.49 6.97
C ALA A 121 1.60 -7.43 7.95
N ALA A 122 2.13 -6.89 9.06
CA ALA A 122 2.87 -7.65 10.06
C ALA A 122 2.00 -8.61 10.89
N VAL A 123 0.70 -8.31 11.05
CA VAL A 123 -0.24 -9.15 11.82
C VAL A 123 -0.83 -10.30 11.00
N ASP A 124 -0.97 -10.13 9.69
CA ASP A 124 -1.62 -11.15 8.87
C ASP A 124 -0.75 -12.41 8.73
N ASP A 125 -1.28 -13.56 9.15
CA ASP A 125 -0.61 -14.87 9.04
C ASP A 125 -0.22 -15.23 7.60
N GLY A 126 -0.89 -14.63 6.61
CA GLY A 126 -0.58 -14.79 5.20
C GLY A 126 0.68 -14.05 4.76
N ASN A 127 1.28 -13.25 5.65
CA ASN A 127 2.44 -12.40 5.43
C ASN A 127 2.40 -11.66 4.07
N PRO A 128 1.35 -10.86 3.84
CA PRO A 128 1.08 -10.26 2.55
C PRO A 128 2.13 -9.19 2.22
N PRO A 129 2.58 -9.09 0.96
CA PRO A 129 3.33 -7.92 0.53
C PRO A 129 2.47 -6.66 0.62
N ILE A 130 3.12 -5.54 0.94
CA ILE A 130 2.57 -4.20 0.76
C ILE A 130 2.85 -3.77 -0.68
N LEU A 131 1.79 -3.52 -1.45
CA LEU A 131 1.90 -2.98 -2.80
C LEU A 131 2.15 -1.47 -2.73
N GLN A 132 3.25 -1.04 -3.35
CA GLN A 132 3.67 0.36 -3.42
C GLN A 132 3.83 0.77 -4.89
N ALA A 133 3.24 1.91 -5.26
CA ALA A 133 3.39 2.49 -6.60
C ALA A 133 4.48 3.57 -6.59
N ALA A 134 4.11 4.85 -6.56
CA ALA A 134 5.01 5.96 -6.89
C ALA A 134 5.75 6.58 -5.70
N ASP A 135 5.41 6.25 -4.44
CA ASP A 135 6.05 6.90 -3.30
C ASP A 135 7.47 6.36 -3.05
N CYS A 136 8.45 7.13 -3.54
CA CYS A 136 9.86 6.80 -3.42
C CYS A 136 10.41 6.83 -1.98
N LYS A 137 9.73 7.45 -1.01
CA LYS A 137 10.23 7.45 0.39
C LYS A 137 10.34 6.04 0.96
N TRP A 138 9.45 5.13 0.54
CA TRP A 138 9.44 3.72 0.96
C TRP A 138 10.76 3.00 0.66
N LEU A 139 11.55 3.46 -0.34
CA LEU A 139 12.87 2.91 -0.60
C LEU A 139 13.85 3.07 0.58
N ASN A 140 13.65 4.07 1.44
CA ASN A 140 14.51 4.28 2.61
C ASN A 140 14.22 3.31 3.77
N TRP A 141 13.04 2.67 3.78
CA TRP A 141 12.55 1.94 4.94
C TRP A 141 12.30 0.46 4.66
N TRP A 142 12.16 0.04 3.40
CA TRP A 142 11.75 -1.33 3.10
C TRP A 142 12.76 -2.39 3.58
N GLN A 143 14.06 -2.12 3.54
CA GLN A 143 15.09 -3.11 3.91
C GLN A 143 15.06 -3.51 5.39
N PRO A 144 15.08 -2.57 6.36
CA PRO A 144 14.92 -2.93 7.77
C PRO A 144 13.56 -3.60 8.03
N LEU A 145 12.48 -3.13 7.40
CA LEU A 145 11.15 -3.76 7.54
C LEU A 145 11.09 -5.19 6.98
N ALA A 146 11.77 -5.46 5.87
CA ALA A 146 11.90 -6.80 5.31
C ALA A 146 12.72 -7.72 6.22
N THR A 147 13.75 -7.20 6.88
CA THR A 147 14.49 -7.94 7.91
C THR A 147 13.60 -8.27 9.12
N ALA A 148 12.66 -7.39 9.42
CA ALA A 148 11.65 -7.56 10.47
C ALA A 148 10.41 -8.37 10.01
N GLY A 149 10.44 -8.94 8.79
CA GLY A 149 9.41 -9.87 8.30
C GLY A 149 8.31 -9.25 7.43
N VAL A 150 8.36 -7.96 7.10
CA VAL A 150 7.35 -7.30 6.25
C VAL A 150 7.79 -7.27 4.79
N HIS A 151 6.92 -7.76 3.91
CA HIS A 151 7.24 -7.86 2.48
C HIS A 151 6.72 -6.67 1.68
N PHE A 152 7.41 -6.36 0.58
CA PHE A 152 7.10 -5.22 -0.28
C PHE A 152 7.09 -5.63 -1.73
N ARG A 153 6.15 -5.08 -2.49
CA ARG A 153 6.14 -5.15 -3.95
C ARG A 153 5.98 -3.75 -4.52
N PHE A 154 7.08 -3.22 -5.05
CA PHE A 154 7.07 -1.98 -5.82
C PHE A 154 6.56 -2.28 -7.22
N VAL A 155 5.32 -1.89 -7.51
CA VAL A 155 4.69 -2.19 -8.80
C VAL A 155 5.20 -1.28 -9.92
N CYS A 156 5.86 -0.16 -9.59
CA CYS A 156 6.40 0.80 -10.55
C CYS A 156 7.88 1.13 -10.29
N PRO A 157 8.81 0.17 -10.35
CA PRO A 157 10.20 0.39 -9.94
C PRO A 157 10.89 1.52 -10.72
N ASN A 158 10.63 1.65 -12.02
CA ASN A 158 11.21 2.71 -12.86
C ASN A 158 10.79 4.13 -12.41
N ASP A 159 9.50 4.32 -12.10
CA ASP A 159 9.00 5.61 -11.62
C ASP A 159 9.49 5.91 -10.21
N VAL A 160 9.52 4.90 -9.34
CA VAL A 160 10.05 5.02 -7.98
C VAL A 160 11.52 5.45 -8.00
N GLU A 161 12.35 4.81 -8.82
CA GLU A 161 13.77 5.14 -8.99
C GLU A 161 13.95 6.58 -9.51
N ARG A 162 13.15 6.96 -10.50
CA ARG A 162 13.17 8.32 -11.08
C ARG A 162 12.79 9.37 -10.04
N PHE A 163 11.69 9.17 -9.31
CA PHE A 163 11.26 10.09 -8.25
C PHE A 163 12.26 10.13 -7.09
N TYR A 164 12.87 8.99 -6.74
CA TYR A 164 13.90 8.94 -5.71
C TYR A 164 15.11 9.79 -6.11
N SER A 165 15.62 9.61 -7.32
CA SER A 165 16.78 10.34 -7.84
C SER A 165 16.53 11.86 -7.90
N GLN A 166 15.30 12.28 -8.16
CA GLN A 166 14.92 13.70 -8.15
C GLN A 166 14.81 14.26 -6.73
N LYS A 167 14.23 13.49 -5.80
CA LYS A 167 13.98 13.92 -4.42
C LYS A 167 15.22 13.89 -3.53
N PHE A 168 16.12 12.93 -3.79
CA PHE A 168 17.34 12.69 -3.02
C PHE A 168 18.58 12.68 -3.95
N PRO A 169 18.91 13.78 -4.64
CA PRO A 169 19.94 13.81 -5.70
C PRO A 169 21.36 13.53 -5.18
N SER A 170 21.59 13.60 -3.87
CA SER A 170 22.86 13.28 -3.22
C SER A 170 22.96 11.84 -2.70
N GLN A 171 21.91 11.04 -2.83
CA GLN A 171 21.84 9.67 -2.34
C GLN A 171 21.83 8.67 -3.49
N SER A 172 22.46 7.52 -3.30
CA SER A 172 22.31 6.39 -4.22
C SER A 172 20.94 5.77 -4.04
N VAL A 173 20.25 5.47 -5.16
CA VAL A 173 18.96 4.77 -5.12
C VAL A 173 19.13 3.41 -4.41
N PRO A 174 18.38 3.15 -3.33
CA PRO A 174 18.38 1.86 -2.67
C PRO A 174 17.99 0.74 -3.64
N LYS A 175 18.47 -0.48 -3.39
CA LYS A 175 18.03 -1.64 -4.16
C LYS A 175 16.53 -1.86 -3.97
N PHE A 176 15.87 -2.41 -4.97
CA PHE A 176 14.51 -2.91 -4.84
C PHE A 176 14.50 -4.31 -4.19
N PRO A 177 13.38 -4.73 -3.58
CA PRO A 177 13.16 -6.13 -3.22
C PRO A 177 13.41 -7.05 -4.42
N PRO A 178 13.94 -8.26 -4.22
CA PRO A 178 14.02 -9.24 -5.30
C PRO A 178 12.61 -9.49 -5.87
N ASN A 179 12.53 -9.69 -7.19
CA ASN A 179 11.26 -10.03 -7.84
C ASN A 179 10.82 -11.41 -7.34
N GLU A 180 9.81 -11.46 -6.48
CA GLU A 180 9.06 -12.68 -6.12
C GLU A 180 7.77 -12.80 -6.95
#